data_AF-A0A5D2DEL1-F1
#
_entry.id   AF-A0A5D2DEL1-F1
#
_cell.length_a   1.000
_cell.length_b   1.000
_cell.length_c   1.000
_cell.angle_alpha   90.00
_cell.angle_beta   90.00
_cell.angle_gamma   90.00
#
_symmetry.space_group_name_H-M   'P 1'
#
loop_
_entity.id
_entity.type
_entity.pdbx_description
1 polymer ?
#
loop_
_entity_poly.entity_id
_entity_poly.type
_entity_poly.pdbx_seq_one_letter_code
_entity_poly.pdbx_strand_id
1 'polypeptide(L)'
;MRDGRGGSNTVFEEADSLRRSQYEDMKYPDPSMPVNVPMTAADDLCLVYSNAAANCPAFVEGNRLSCEVSPLTMSPWNQTNTMEKSSWVPFDDDNTVPVNSLIGSLTREEGHIYSLAATKDLLYTGSDSKNIRVWKNLKEFTGFKSNSGLVKAIVISGEKIFTGHQDGKIRVWKSSLKNPTLHKRAGTLPTLQDILKSSIKPSNYVEVRRKRALWIKHSDAVSCLSMNEEQGLLYSASWDRSFKVWRISDSKCLESVQAHDDAVNSVVSSFGELIFTGSADGTVKVWKRELLRKGTKHTLDQTLIKQECAVTALAIITSSGPALYCGSSDGLITYRELAKDFSQGGALKGHKLAVLCLEAAGSFLFTGSADKTICIWRRDGSVHTNISVLTGHTGPVKCLAVEKDLEAKKEQRWIVYSGSLDKSVKVWSVSEFPQVGTMQSKHQHQVSYDTESFPCDGSSTSITSQHGTY
;
A
#
# COMPACT_ATOMS: atom_id res chain seq x y z
N MET A 1 6.83 88.31 1.52
CA MET A 1 7.43 88.86 2.76
C MET A 1 8.45 87.85 3.27
N ARG A 2 9.68 88.32 3.54
CA ARG A 2 10.70 87.83 4.50
C ARG A 2 10.77 86.32 4.81
N ASP A 3 11.86 85.65 4.42
CA ASP A 3 13.11 85.44 5.22
C ASP A 3 12.97 84.24 6.19
N GLY A 4 13.91 83.30 6.33
CA GLY A 4 15.15 83.07 5.59
C GLY A 4 16.13 82.14 6.34
N ARG A 5 17.06 81.52 5.58
CA ARG A 5 18.37 80.96 6.00
C ARG A 5 18.43 79.84 7.07
N GLY A 6 19.28 78.85 6.79
CA GLY A 6 19.78 77.88 7.78
C GLY A 6 20.39 76.65 7.13
N GLY A 7 21.68 76.70 6.79
CA GLY A 7 22.41 75.54 6.27
C GLY A 7 23.77 75.39 6.95
N SER A 8 24.28 74.16 6.98
CA SER A 8 25.72 73.87 7.00
C SER A 8 25.97 72.43 6.55
N ASN A 9 26.96 72.24 5.69
CA ASN A 9 27.60 70.94 5.49
C ASN A 9 28.55 70.66 6.67
N THR A 10 28.90 69.38 6.85
CA THR A 10 30.30 68.95 7.09
C THR A 10 30.50 67.55 6.48
N VAL A 11 31.71 67.32 5.98
CA VAL A 11 32.22 66.08 5.36
C VAL A 11 33.50 65.72 6.10
N PHE A 12 33.79 64.42 6.29
CA PHE A 12 35.12 63.76 6.38
C PHE A 12 34.83 62.24 6.52
N GLU A 13 35.23 61.38 5.57
CA GLU A 13 36.45 60.53 5.54
C GLU A 13 36.57 59.49 6.69
N GLU A 14 37.21 58.33 6.57
CA GLU A 14 37.52 57.39 5.46
C GLU A 14 38.15 56.12 6.12
N ALA A 15 38.01 54.92 5.52
CA ALA A 15 38.77 53.69 5.85
C ALA A 15 38.56 53.11 7.30
N ASP A 16 38.91 51.87 7.69
CA ASP A 16 39.07 50.55 7.05
C ASP A 16 38.89 49.49 8.19
N SER A 17 38.97 48.15 8.10
CA SER A 17 39.29 47.18 7.05
C SER A 17 38.76 45.77 7.42
N LEU A 18 38.81 44.81 6.48
CA LEU A 18 38.80 43.33 6.69
C LEU A 18 37.47 42.71 7.24
N ARG A 19 37.06 41.49 6.88
CA ARG A 19 37.72 40.40 6.13
C ARG A 19 36.70 39.62 5.28
N ARG A 20 37.06 39.35 4.02
CA ARG A 20 36.38 38.41 3.11
C ARG A 20 37.12 37.06 3.17
N SER A 21 36.42 35.93 3.21
CA SER A 21 37.01 34.60 2.99
C SER A 21 36.56 34.04 1.64
N GLN A 22 37.52 33.86 0.73
CA GLN A 22 37.37 33.03 -0.46
C GLN A 22 37.92 31.63 -0.16
N TYR A 23 37.26 30.60 -0.70
CA TYR A 23 37.79 29.27 -1.04
C TYR A 23 36.79 28.66 -2.04
N GLU A 24 37.18 27.93 -3.08
CA GLU A 24 38.35 28.04 -3.95
C GLU A 24 37.96 27.38 -5.29
N ASP A 25 38.55 27.81 -6.42
CA ASP A 25 38.17 27.36 -7.76
C ASP A 25 39.00 26.13 -8.18
N MET A 26 38.36 24.97 -8.41
CA MET A 26 39.02 23.78 -8.99
C MET A 26 38.42 23.42 -10.35
N LYS A 27 39.29 23.46 -11.37
CA LYS A 27 38.98 23.21 -12.78
C LYS A 27 39.16 21.73 -13.18
N TYR A 28 38.83 21.48 -14.44
CA TYR A 28 39.13 20.32 -15.31
C TYR A 28 38.05 19.21 -15.39
N PRO A 29 37.89 18.56 -16.56
CA PRO A 29 37.76 19.21 -17.88
C PRO A 29 36.56 18.68 -18.69
N ASP A 30 36.22 19.40 -19.75
CA ASP A 30 35.23 19.01 -20.77
C ASP A 30 35.85 18.06 -21.82
N PRO A 31 35.13 17.02 -22.29
CA PRO A 31 35.39 16.44 -23.60
C PRO A 31 34.14 16.42 -24.50
N SER A 32 34.31 17.03 -25.67
CA SER A 32 33.38 17.10 -26.81
C SER A 32 32.91 15.74 -27.36
N MET A 33 31.66 15.70 -27.84
CA MET A 33 31.16 14.66 -28.79
C MET A 33 31.94 14.64 -30.12
N PRO A 34 31.88 13.51 -30.86
CA PRO A 34 31.08 13.53 -32.09
C PRO A 34 30.26 12.26 -32.44
N VAL A 35 29.00 12.48 -32.82
CA VAL A 35 28.26 11.94 -34.01
C VAL A 35 28.05 10.41 -34.23
N ASN A 36 26.78 10.00 -33.99
CA ASN A 36 25.88 9.07 -34.73
C ASN A 36 26.14 7.56 -35.02
N VAL A 37 24.98 6.84 -35.05
CA VAL A 37 24.62 5.52 -35.68
C VAL A 37 24.95 4.24 -34.88
N PRO A 38 24.02 3.25 -34.74
CA PRO A 38 22.57 3.31 -34.48
C PRO A 38 22.13 2.52 -33.22
N MET A 39 20.89 2.69 -32.75
CA MET A 39 20.37 1.96 -31.57
C MET A 39 20.18 0.44 -31.82
N THR A 40 20.73 -0.40 -30.94
CA THR A 40 20.20 -1.75 -30.65
C THR A 40 20.29 -2.09 -29.15
N ALA A 41 19.11 -2.35 -28.55
CA ALA A 41 18.86 -3.20 -27.38
C ALA A 41 19.91 -3.31 -26.24
N ALA A 42 20.05 -2.26 -25.41
CA ALA A 42 20.46 -2.40 -24.00
C ALA A 42 20.13 -1.11 -23.22
N ASP A 43 18.95 -1.03 -22.57
CA ASP A 43 18.64 0.01 -21.59
C ASP A 43 17.39 -0.36 -20.77
N ASP A 44 17.52 -1.39 -19.92
CA ASP A 44 16.45 -1.86 -19.01
C ASP A 44 16.99 -2.05 -17.58
N LEU A 45 17.76 -1.06 -17.10
CA LEU A 45 18.30 -1.02 -15.71
C LEU A 45 18.45 0.43 -15.18
N CYS A 46 17.34 1.19 -15.21
CA CYS A 46 17.24 2.49 -14.52
C CYS A 46 16.24 2.44 -13.35
N LEU A 47 16.41 1.45 -12.46
CA LEU A 47 15.89 1.53 -11.10
C LEU A 47 16.78 2.49 -10.29
N VAL A 48 16.34 3.74 -10.15
CA VAL A 48 16.98 4.68 -9.22
C VAL A 48 16.77 4.14 -7.80
N TYR A 49 17.82 3.57 -7.23
CA TYR A 49 17.91 3.34 -5.79
C TYR A 49 17.80 4.69 -5.07
N SER A 50 16.78 4.85 -4.23
CA SER A 50 16.78 5.89 -3.21
C SER A 50 17.87 5.55 -2.20
N ASN A 51 19.05 6.15 -2.34
CA ASN A 51 20.17 5.99 -1.41
C ASN A 51 19.82 6.62 -0.05
N ALA A 52 19.29 5.79 0.86
CA ALA A 52 18.99 6.15 2.23
C ALA A 52 19.30 4.99 3.20
N ALA A 53 20.53 4.46 3.17
CA ALA A 53 21.11 3.59 4.21
C ALA A 53 22.61 3.33 3.96
N ALA A 54 23.48 4.32 4.20
CA ALA A 54 24.94 4.10 4.25
C ALA A 54 25.62 5.21 5.07
N ASN A 55 25.76 5.01 6.39
CA ASN A 55 26.76 5.70 7.23
C ASN A 55 26.84 5.04 8.63
N CYS A 56 27.58 3.94 8.71
CA CYS A 56 28.16 3.42 9.96
C CYS A 56 29.62 3.05 9.64
N PRO A 57 30.64 3.60 10.32
CA PRO A 57 32.03 3.36 9.97
C PRO A 57 32.48 1.97 10.44
N ALA A 58 33.08 1.20 9.53
CA ALA A 58 33.76 -0.04 9.89
C ALA A 58 35.17 0.28 10.42
N PHE A 59 35.47 -0.18 11.64
CA PHE A 59 36.86 -0.29 12.10
C PHE A 59 37.46 -1.58 11.53
N VAL A 60 38.68 -1.46 10.99
CA VAL A 60 39.48 -2.58 10.51
C VAL A 60 40.61 -2.82 11.50
N GLU A 61 40.74 -4.06 11.98
CA GLU A 61 42.02 -4.56 12.49
C GLU A 61 42.14 -6.06 12.19
N GLY A 62 43.36 -6.55 12.00
CA GLY A 62 43.63 -7.84 11.35
C GLY A 62 44.41 -8.85 12.17
N ASN A 63 44.49 -10.07 11.63
CA ASN A 63 45.27 -11.22 12.08
C ASN A 63 44.97 -11.82 13.46
N ARG A 64 44.49 -13.08 13.45
CA ARG A 64 45.25 -14.24 14.00
C ARG A 64 44.69 -15.58 13.51
N LEU A 65 45.61 -16.53 13.30
CA LEU A 65 45.35 -17.95 13.03
C LEU A 65 45.44 -18.74 14.34
N SER A 66 44.51 -19.66 14.58
CA SER A 66 44.76 -20.93 15.29
C SER A 66 43.53 -21.84 15.26
N CYS A 67 43.71 -23.11 14.93
CA CYS A 67 42.68 -24.14 15.05
C CYS A 67 42.63 -24.68 16.48
N GLU A 68 41.44 -24.90 17.04
CA GLU A 68 41.23 -25.85 18.14
C GLU A 68 39.76 -26.33 18.16
N VAL A 69 39.51 -27.49 18.76
CA VAL A 69 38.30 -28.31 18.54
C VAL A 69 37.50 -28.47 19.85
N SER A 70 36.21 -28.07 19.81
CA SER A 70 35.02 -28.59 20.53
C SER A 70 35.07 -28.87 22.06
N PRO A 71 34.00 -28.58 22.85
CA PRO A 71 32.74 -29.35 22.71
C PRO A 71 31.38 -28.67 23.07
N LEU A 72 30.33 -29.22 22.43
CA LEU A 72 28.96 -29.48 22.93
C LEU A 72 28.21 -28.43 23.79
N THR A 73 27.17 -27.83 23.20
CA THR A 73 25.75 -27.99 23.65
C THR A 73 24.82 -27.87 22.44
N MET A 74 23.81 -28.74 22.31
CA MET A 74 22.88 -28.72 21.18
C MET A 74 21.52 -28.14 21.57
N SER A 75 20.94 -27.32 20.69
CA SER A 75 19.52 -26.95 20.73
C SER A 75 18.72 -27.91 19.84
N PRO A 76 17.51 -28.34 20.24
CA PRO A 76 16.64 -29.17 19.40
C PRO A 76 16.01 -28.34 18.27
N TRP A 77 15.35 -29.03 17.33
CA TRP A 77 14.73 -28.49 16.10
C TRP A 77 15.67 -28.24 14.92
N ASN A 78 16.33 -29.31 14.47
CA ASN A 78 16.53 -29.58 13.05
C ASN A 78 16.54 -31.11 12.82
N GLN A 79 15.42 -31.66 12.36
CA GLN A 79 15.39 -32.95 11.68
C GLN A 79 15.09 -32.71 10.21
N THR A 80 16.15 -32.78 9.39
CA THR A 80 16.02 -32.99 7.95
C THR A 80 15.47 -34.39 7.72
N ASN A 81 14.30 -34.51 7.08
CA ASN A 81 13.89 -35.78 6.48
C ASN A 81 13.75 -35.63 4.97
N THR A 82 14.20 -36.68 4.29
CA THR A 82 14.37 -36.76 2.85
C THR A 82 13.04 -36.86 2.10
N MET A 83 13.12 -36.50 0.83
CA MET A 83 12.05 -36.56 -0.16
C MET A 83 11.22 -37.85 -0.11
N GLU A 84 9.96 -37.74 0.33
CA GLU A 84 8.92 -38.72 0.02
C GLU A 84 7.91 -38.15 -0.97
N LYS A 85 7.43 -39.06 -1.81
CA LYS A 85 6.59 -38.80 -2.99
C LYS A 85 5.19 -38.39 -2.54
N SER A 86 4.66 -37.28 -3.04
CA SER A 86 3.32 -36.81 -2.68
C SER A 86 2.24 -37.83 -3.08
N SER A 87 1.68 -38.54 -2.11
CA SER A 87 0.52 -39.41 -2.31
C SER A 87 -0.73 -38.56 -2.55
N TRP A 88 -1.35 -38.75 -3.72
CA TRP A 88 -2.67 -38.23 -4.00
C TRP A 88 -3.69 -38.91 -3.09
N VAL A 89 -4.54 -38.12 -2.43
CA VAL A 89 -5.73 -38.60 -1.71
C VAL A 89 -6.96 -38.06 -2.46
N PRO A 90 -7.96 -38.91 -2.80
CA PRO A 90 -9.22 -38.44 -3.38
C PRO A 90 -9.99 -37.53 -2.41
N PHE A 91 -10.83 -36.65 -2.95
CA PHE A 91 -11.71 -35.80 -2.16
C PHE A 91 -12.77 -36.63 -1.42
N ASP A 92 -12.74 -36.60 -0.08
CA ASP A 92 -13.90 -36.96 0.75
C ASP A 92 -14.77 -35.70 0.98
N ASP A 93 -16.09 -35.92 1.05
CA ASP A 93 -17.13 -34.90 0.87
C ASP A 93 -17.48 -34.14 2.16
N ASP A 94 -16.48 -33.56 2.83
CA ASP A 94 -16.66 -32.66 3.97
C ASP A 94 -15.98 -31.30 3.69
N ASN A 95 -16.78 -30.32 3.25
CA ASN A 95 -16.33 -29.06 2.63
C ASN A 95 -15.74 -28.04 3.63
N THR A 96 -14.69 -28.44 4.35
CA THR A 96 -13.89 -27.58 5.24
C THR A 96 -12.75 -26.89 4.47
N VAL A 97 -13.09 -25.87 3.67
CA VAL A 97 -12.09 -25.01 3.01
C VAL A 97 -11.20 -24.37 4.09
N PRO A 98 -9.87 -24.52 4.06
CA PRO A 98 -8.99 -24.05 5.14
C PRO A 98 -9.15 -22.54 5.38
N VAL A 99 -9.16 -22.15 6.67
CA VAL A 99 -9.48 -20.80 7.18
C VAL A 99 -8.83 -19.68 6.37
N ASN A 100 -7.56 -19.84 6.00
CA ASN A 100 -6.87 -19.03 5.02
C ASN A 100 -6.23 -19.97 3.99
N SER A 101 -6.58 -19.84 2.71
CA SER A 101 -6.14 -20.78 1.66
C SER A 101 -5.88 -20.10 0.32
N LEU A 102 -4.92 -20.63 -0.45
CA LEU A 102 -4.66 -20.21 -1.82
C LEU A 102 -5.72 -20.83 -2.76
N ILE A 103 -6.60 -20.01 -3.31
CA ILE A 103 -7.63 -20.43 -4.28
C ILE A 103 -6.99 -20.66 -5.67
N GLY A 104 -6.03 -19.82 -6.06
CA GLY A 104 -5.38 -19.94 -7.35
C GLY A 104 -4.27 -18.94 -7.62
N SER A 105 -3.56 -19.14 -8.73
CA SER A 105 -2.44 -18.31 -9.18
C SER A 105 -2.60 -17.99 -10.67
N LEU A 106 -2.55 -16.71 -11.02
CA LEU A 106 -2.62 -16.16 -12.37
C LEU A 106 -1.21 -15.71 -12.76
N THR A 107 -0.50 -16.51 -13.54
CA THR A 107 0.90 -16.23 -13.91
C THR A 107 1.01 -16.02 -15.42
N ARG A 108 1.86 -15.09 -15.86
CA ARG A 108 2.25 -14.93 -17.27
C ARG A 108 3.75 -14.70 -17.39
N GLU A 109 4.30 -14.98 -18.58
CA GLU A 109 5.71 -14.77 -18.91
C GLU A 109 6.10 -13.29 -18.94
N GLU A 110 5.15 -12.42 -19.29
CA GLU A 110 5.33 -10.97 -19.39
C GLU A 110 4.70 -10.21 -18.22
N GLY A 111 5.55 -9.44 -17.55
CA GLY A 111 5.17 -8.21 -16.86
C GLY A 111 4.95 -8.30 -15.35
N HIS A 112 5.66 -7.45 -14.61
CA HIS A 112 5.48 -7.27 -13.18
C HIS A 112 4.11 -6.63 -12.88
N ILE A 113 3.43 -7.08 -11.83
CA ILE A 113 2.12 -6.53 -11.44
C ILE A 113 2.32 -5.35 -10.49
N TYR A 114 1.83 -4.17 -10.88
CA TYR A 114 1.98 -2.93 -10.11
C TYR A 114 0.70 -2.43 -9.46
N SER A 115 -0.46 -2.76 -10.03
CA SER A 115 -1.76 -2.36 -9.48
C SER A 115 -2.84 -3.39 -9.73
N LEU A 116 -3.77 -3.47 -8.78
CA LEU A 116 -4.96 -4.30 -8.82
C LEU A 116 -6.20 -3.45 -8.52
N ALA A 117 -7.35 -3.87 -9.01
CA ALA A 117 -8.66 -3.45 -8.50
C ALA A 117 -9.66 -4.59 -8.77
N ALA A 118 -10.53 -4.90 -7.80
CA ALA A 118 -11.54 -5.94 -7.92
C ALA A 118 -12.95 -5.33 -7.82
N THR A 119 -13.89 -5.83 -8.62
CA THR A 119 -15.33 -5.53 -8.47
C THR A 119 -16.18 -6.53 -9.27
N LYS A 120 -17.25 -7.06 -8.67
CA LYS A 120 -18.29 -7.87 -9.34
C LYS A 120 -17.68 -9.08 -10.07
N ASP A 121 -16.84 -9.83 -9.38
CA ASP A 121 -16.04 -10.97 -9.87
C ASP A 121 -15.00 -10.63 -10.95
N LEU A 122 -14.81 -9.35 -11.28
CA LEU A 122 -13.83 -8.88 -12.24
C LEU A 122 -12.60 -8.32 -11.53
N LEU A 123 -11.46 -8.97 -11.75
CA LEU A 123 -10.16 -8.47 -11.34
C LEU A 123 -9.51 -7.70 -12.50
N TYR A 124 -9.10 -6.46 -12.26
CA TYR A 124 -8.31 -5.64 -13.17
C TYR A 124 -6.85 -5.65 -12.72
N THR A 125 -5.94 -5.89 -13.67
CA THR A 125 -4.49 -5.95 -13.42
C THR A 125 -3.76 -4.91 -14.25
N GLY A 126 -2.93 -4.10 -13.58
CA GLY A 126 -2.01 -3.16 -14.19
C GLY A 126 -0.57 -3.65 -14.07
N SER A 127 0.16 -3.60 -15.18
CA SER A 127 1.54 -4.09 -15.30
C SER A 127 2.48 -3.02 -15.87
N ASP A 128 3.77 -3.35 -16.02
CA ASP A 128 4.71 -2.63 -16.88
C ASP A 128 4.25 -2.62 -18.36
N SER A 129 3.54 -3.66 -18.80
CA SER A 129 2.92 -3.68 -20.11
C SER A 129 1.88 -2.55 -20.23
N LYS A 130 1.68 -2.06 -21.46
CA LYS A 130 0.65 -1.06 -21.78
C LYS A 130 -0.77 -1.64 -21.70
N ASN A 131 -0.93 -2.92 -21.31
CA ASN A 131 -2.19 -3.63 -21.29
C ASN A 131 -2.75 -3.66 -19.86
N ILE A 132 -4.00 -3.22 -19.70
CA ILE A 132 -4.83 -3.55 -18.55
C ILE A 132 -5.54 -4.84 -18.91
N ARG A 133 -5.30 -5.92 -18.16
CA ARG A 133 -6.02 -7.19 -18.34
C ARG A 133 -7.12 -7.31 -17.30
N VAL A 134 -8.23 -7.93 -17.71
CA VAL A 134 -9.41 -8.19 -16.87
C VAL A 134 -9.58 -9.70 -16.78
N TRP A 135 -9.77 -10.20 -15.57
CA TRP A 135 -9.89 -11.62 -15.28
C TRP A 135 -11.25 -11.89 -14.64
N LYS A 136 -11.84 -13.05 -14.95
CA LYS A 136 -13.05 -13.57 -14.31
C LYS A 136 -12.87 -15.06 -14.05
N ASN A 137 -13.23 -15.53 -12.85
CA ASN A 137 -13.15 -16.94 -12.46
C ASN A 137 -11.78 -17.58 -12.78
N LEU A 138 -10.71 -16.88 -12.39
CA LEU A 138 -9.30 -17.24 -12.63
C LEU A 138 -8.88 -17.39 -14.12
N LYS A 139 -9.67 -16.88 -15.06
CA LYS A 139 -9.37 -16.89 -16.51
C LYS A 139 -9.30 -15.48 -17.06
N GLU A 140 -8.49 -15.24 -18.09
CA GLU A 140 -8.50 -13.94 -18.79
C GLU A 140 -9.85 -13.77 -19.49
N PHE A 141 -10.50 -12.65 -19.21
CA PHE A 141 -11.85 -12.33 -19.68
C PHE A 141 -11.82 -11.30 -20.82
N THR A 142 -10.98 -10.27 -20.71
CA THR A 142 -10.76 -9.26 -21.75
C THR A 142 -9.51 -8.43 -21.42
N GLY A 143 -9.09 -7.52 -22.31
CA GLY A 143 -8.01 -6.57 -22.03
C GLY A 143 -8.07 -5.34 -22.93
N PHE A 144 -7.53 -4.21 -22.44
CA PHE A 144 -7.50 -2.93 -23.15
C PHE A 144 -6.16 -2.20 -22.93
N LYS A 145 -5.79 -1.28 -23.84
CA LYS A 145 -4.41 -0.74 -23.91
C LYS A 145 -4.33 0.76 -23.68
N SER A 146 -3.42 1.20 -22.81
CA SER A 146 -3.16 2.61 -22.46
C SER A 146 -2.38 3.40 -23.53
N ASN A 147 -1.71 2.68 -24.43
CA ASN A 147 -0.74 3.12 -25.45
C ASN A 147 0.57 3.75 -24.92
N SER A 148 0.62 4.24 -23.68
CA SER A 148 1.86 4.70 -23.02
C SER A 148 1.77 4.68 -21.50
N GLY A 149 2.92 4.49 -20.85
CA GLY A 149 3.08 4.51 -19.39
C GLY A 149 2.62 3.21 -18.71
N LEU A 150 3.50 2.66 -17.86
CA LEU A 150 3.21 1.54 -16.95
C LEU A 150 1.97 1.85 -16.12
N VAL A 151 1.14 0.85 -15.81
CA VAL A 151 -0.13 1.04 -15.07
C VAL A 151 0.14 0.89 -13.57
N LYS A 152 0.34 2.03 -12.89
CA LYS A 152 0.79 2.08 -11.48
C LYS A 152 -0.35 2.09 -10.47
N ALA A 153 -1.53 2.56 -10.87
CA ALA A 153 -2.70 2.64 -10.02
C ALA A 153 -3.97 2.37 -10.84
N ILE A 154 -4.94 1.67 -10.26
CA ILE A 154 -6.28 1.45 -10.82
C ILE A 154 -7.27 1.73 -9.70
N VAL A 155 -8.34 2.47 -9.99
CA VAL A 155 -9.50 2.60 -9.09
C VAL A 155 -10.79 2.59 -9.92
N ILE A 156 -11.86 2.02 -9.37
CA ILE A 156 -13.12 1.81 -10.09
C ILE A 156 -14.24 2.55 -9.34
N SER A 157 -15.13 3.18 -10.09
CA SER A 157 -16.30 3.91 -9.59
C SER A 157 -17.47 3.65 -10.54
N GLY A 158 -18.42 2.82 -10.11
CA GLY A 158 -19.54 2.35 -10.93
C GLY A 158 -19.10 1.69 -12.25
N GLU A 159 -19.34 2.38 -13.37
CA GLU A 159 -18.94 1.94 -14.72
C GLU A 159 -17.59 2.51 -15.18
N LYS A 160 -17.03 3.48 -14.44
CA LYS A 160 -15.78 4.17 -14.78
C LYS A 160 -14.60 3.48 -14.11
N ILE A 161 -13.56 3.22 -14.89
CA ILE A 161 -12.26 2.75 -14.40
C ILE A 161 -11.26 3.86 -14.65
N PHE A 162 -10.50 4.23 -13.63
CA PHE A 162 -9.45 5.24 -13.70
C PHE A 162 -8.11 4.55 -13.54
N THR A 163 -7.19 4.81 -14.47
CA THR A 163 -5.84 4.21 -14.43
C THR A 163 -4.79 5.31 -14.38
N GLY A 164 -3.95 5.28 -13.34
CA GLY A 164 -2.81 6.17 -13.14
C GLY A 164 -1.53 5.56 -13.72
N HIS A 165 -0.70 6.37 -14.37
CA HIS A 165 0.42 5.88 -15.16
C HIS A 165 1.75 6.55 -14.83
N GLN A 166 2.84 5.82 -15.16
CA GLN A 166 4.22 6.35 -15.14
C GLN A 166 4.39 7.60 -16.04
N ASP A 167 3.53 7.82 -17.03
CA ASP A 167 3.59 8.99 -17.93
C ASP A 167 2.85 10.24 -17.41
N GLY A 168 2.51 10.27 -16.12
CA GLY A 168 1.88 11.43 -15.44
C GLY A 168 0.43 11.70 -15.86
N LYS A 169 -0.21 10.79 -16.58
CA LYS A 169 -1.60 10.91 -17.03
C LYS A 169 -2.49 9.93 -16.30
N ILE A 170 -3.74 10.32 -16.08
CA ILE A 170 -4.81 9.43 -15.65
C ILE A 170 -5.67 9.14 -16.87
N ARG A 171 -5.94 7.88 -17.21
CA ARG A 171 -6.85 7.52 -18.30
C ARG A 171 -8.19 7.07 -17.72
N VAL A 172 -9.28 7.49 -18.36
CA VAL A 172 -10.63 7.14 -17.95
C VAL A 172 -11.21 6.17 -18.98
N TRP A 173 -11.68 5.03 -18.49
CA TRP A 173 -12.32 3.98 -19.26
C TRP A 173 -13.75 3.80 -18.78
N LYS A 174 -14.61 3.32 -19.68
CA LYS A 174 -15.99 2.97 -19.38
C LYS A 174 -16.23 1.52 -19.79
N SER A 175 -16.65 0.69 -18.83
CA SER A 175 -17.15 -0.66 -19.11
C SER A 175 -18.61 -0.58 -19.56
N SER A 176 -19.06 -1.50 -20.41
CA SER A 176 -20.42 -1.50 -20.96
C SER A 176 -21.32 -2.45 -20.17
N LEU A 177 -22.41 -1.93 -19.57
CA LEU A 177 -23.43 -2.77 -18.90
C LEU A 177 -23.99 -3.86 -19.81
N LYS A 178 -24.13 -3.59 -21.12
CA LYS A 178 -24.67 -4.54 -22.11
C LYS A 178 -23.64 -5.60 -22.54
N ASN A 179 -22.35 -5.31 -22.41
CA ASN A 179 -21.29 -6.25 -22.77
C ASN A 179 -20.04 -5.96 -21.91
N PRO A 180 -19.88 -6.65 -20.76
CA PRO A 180 -18.77 -6.43 -19.84
C PRO A 180 -17.37 -6.70 -20.42
N THR A 181 -17.25 -7.34 -21.60
CA THR A 181 -15.95 -7.50 -22.27
C THR A 181 -15.45 -6.17 -22.87
N LEU A 182 -16.35 -5.25 -23.18
CA LEU A 182 -16.08 -4.05 -23.97
C LEU A 182 -15.73 -2.84 -23.08
N HIS A 183 -14.44 -2.50 -23.07
CA HIS A 183 -13.89 -1.35 -22.36
C HIS A 183 -13.51 -0.25 -23.34
N LYS A 184 -14.24 0.89 -23.30
CA LYS A 184 -13.98 2.04 -24.17
C LYS A 184 -13.24 3.13 -23.41
N ARG A 185 -12.25 3.76 -24.05
CA ARG A 185 -11.59 4.95 -23.49
C ARG A 185 -12.57 6.13 -23.52
N ALA A 186 -12.96 6.62 -22.35
CA ALA A 186 -13.83 7.77 -22.19
C ALA A 186 -13.05 9.09 -22.20
N GLY A 187 -11.79 9.09 -21.74
CA GLY A 187 -10.98 10.31 -21.72
C GLY A 187 -9.59 10.14 -21.12
N THR A 188 -8.99 11.27 -20.77
CA THR A 188 -7.70 11.36 -20.07
C THR A 188 -7.69 12.65 -19.27
N LEU A 189 -7.13 12.61 -18.06
CA LEU A 189 -7.05 13.75 -17.15
C LEU A 189 -5.58 14.24 -17.11
N PRO A 190 -5.33 15.56 -17.24
CA PRO A 190 -6.30 16.58 -17.67
C PRO A 190 -6.71 16.38 -19.14
N THR A 191 -7.89 16.89 -19.53
CA THR A 191 -8.36 16.74 -20.91
C THR A 191 -7.52 17.60 -21.87
N LEU A 192 -7.50 17.25 -23.16
CA LEU A 192 -6.81 18.06 -24.17
C LEU A 192 -7.37 19.49 -24.22
N GLN A 193 -8.69 19.64 -24.02
CA GLN A 193 -9.33 20.95 -24.00
C GLN A 193 -8.86 21.80 -22.81
N ASP A 194 -8.69 21.20 -21.63
CA ASP A 194 -8.17 21.90 -20.45
C ASP A 194 -6.69 22.23 -20.60
N ILE A 195 -5.88 21.33 -21.17
CA ILE A 195 -4.47 21.61 -21.50
C ILE A 195 -4.37 22.82 -22.43
N LEU A 196 -5.16 22.86 -23.51
CA LEU A 196 -5.14 23.98 -24.47
C LEU A 196 -5.57 25.30 -23.81
N LYS A 197 -6.68 25.31 -23.06
CA LYS A 197 -7.15 26.49 -22.30
C LYS A 197 -6.11 26.97 -21.28
N SER A 198 -5.48 26.05 -20.55
CA SER A 198 -4.53 26.39 -19.50
C SER A 198 -3.17 26.85 -20.04
N SER A 199 -2.74 26.38 -21.23
CA SER A 199 -1.46 26.76 -21.85
C SER A 199 -1.38 28.24 -22.25
N ILE A 200 -2.51 28.94 -22.40
CA ILE A 200 -2.54 30.33 -22.87
C ILE A 200 -1.95 31.31 -21.84
N LYS A 201 -2.09 31.03 -20.53
CA LYS A 201 -1.64 31.95 -19.47
C LYS A 201 -0.32 31.49 -18.87
N PRO A 202 0.78 32.28 -18.93
CA PRO A 202 2.06 31.93 -18.33
C PRO A 202 2.00 31.61 -16.82
N SER A 203 1.04 32.20 -16.10
CA SER A 203 0.76 31.96 -14.68
C SER A 203 0.19 30.58 -14.36
N ASN A 204 -0.28 29.82 -15.35
CA ASN A 204 -0.75 28.45 -15.15
C ASN A 204 0.41 27.44 -15.14
N TYR A 205 1.63 27.89 -15.43
CA TYR A 205 2.82 27.06 -15.37
C TYR A 205 3.46 27.17 -13.99
N VAL A 206 3.69 26.03 -13.36
CA VAL A 206 4.41 25.87 -12.10
C VAL A 206 5.75 25.19 -12.36
N GLU A 207 6.74 25.47 -11.52
CA GLU A 207 8.01 24.76 -11.51
C GLU A 207 7.91 23.56 -10.58
N VAL A 208 8.28 22.39 -11.12
CA VAL A 208 8.32 21.12 -10.39
C VAL A 208 9.73 20.57 -10.54
N ARG A 209 10.47 20.51 -9.43
CA ARG A 209 11.91 20.17 -9.38
C ARG A 209 12.75 21.07 -10.30
N ARG A 210 12.93 20.67 -11.56
CA ARG A 210 13.69 21.39 -12.61
C ARG A 210 12.93 21.48 -13.94
N LYS A 211 11.60 21.25 -13.93
CA LYS A 211 10.74 21.23 -15.12
C LYS A 211 9.58 22.20 -14.93
N ARG A 212 9.26 22.98 -15.97
CA ARG A 212 8.09 23.86 -16.00
C ARG A 212 6.90 23.12 -16.61
N ALA A 213 5.79 23.03 -15.89
CA ALA A 213 4.60 22.26 -16.29
C ALA A 213 3.30 22.99 -15.93
N LEU A 214 2.19 22.63 -16.58
CA LEU A 214 0.87 23.16 -16.20
C LEU A 214 0.45 22.62 -14.82
N TRP A 215 -0.12 23.47 -13.96
CA TRP A 215 -0.58 23.05 -12.63
C TRP A 215 -1.60 21.89 -12.66
N ILE A 216 -2.40 21.80 -13.73
CA ILE A 216 -3.36 20.70 -13.96
C ILE A 216 -2.72 19.38 -14.42
N LYS A 217 -1.42 19.35 -14.78
CA LYS A 217 -0.71 18.14 -15.20
C LYS A 217 0.17 17.62 -14.07
N HIS A 218 0.21 16.31 -13.89
CA HIS A 218 1.33 15.73 -13.15
C HIS A 218 2.59 15.78 -14.03
N SER A 219 3.74 16.00 -13.40
CA SER A 219 5.06 16.16 -14.06
C SER A 219 5.94 14.91 -13.92
N ASP A 220 5.46 13.94 -13.16
CA ASP A 220 6.07 12.64 -12.88
C ASP A 220 4.94 11.59 -12.76
N ALA A 221 5.29 10.36 -12.44
CA ALA A 221 4.38 9.22 -12.34
C ALA A 221 3.24 9.43 -11.34
N VAL A 222 2.00 9.12 -11.77
CA VAL A 222 0.85 8.99 -10.85
C VAL A 222 1.04 7.70 -10.06
N SER A 223 1.32 7.83 -8.77
CA SER A 223 1.71 6.73 -7.87
C SER A 223 0.50 6.00 -7.28
N CYS A 224 -0.55 6.74 -6.95
CA CYS A 224 -1.74 6.24 -6.28
C CYS A 224 -2.98 7.04 -6.70
N LEU A 225 -4.15 6.40 -6.68
CA LEU A 225 -5.45 7.00 -6.92
C LEU A 225 -6.37 6.63 -5.75
N SER A 226 -7.19 7.58 -5.27
CA SER A 226 -8.21 7.33 -4.25
C SER A 226 -9.54 7.95 -4.65
N MET A 227 -10.64 7.24 -4.39
CA MET A 227 -11.99 7.66 -4.73
C MET A 227 -12.70 8.23 -3.52
N ASN A 228 -13.51 9.27 -3.73
CA ASN A 228 -14.53 9.71 -2.79
C ASN A 228 -15.86 9.81 -3.57
N GLU A 229 -16.65 8.73 -3.50
CA GLU A 229 -17.94 8.57 -4.19
C GLU A 229 -18.93 9.66 -3.75
N GLU A 230 -19.06 9.90 -2.44
CA GLU A 230 -20.00 10.86 -1.84
C GLU A 230 -19.84 12.28 -2.39
N GLN A 231 -18.59 12.72 -2.59
CA GLN A 231 -18.26 14.05 -3.09
C GLN A 231 -18.06 14.09 -4.61
N GLY A 232 -18.10 12.94 -5.29
CA GLY A 232 -17.81 12.81 -6.72
C GLY A 232 -16.38 13.22 -7.09
N LEU A 233 -15.42 12.96 -6.21
CA LEU A 233 -14.02 13.36 -6.35
C LEU A 233 -13.09 12.16 -6.52
N LEU A 234 -12.13 12.30 -7.44
CA LEU A 234 -10.97 11.45 -7.57
C LEU A 234 -9.75 12.23 -7.07
N TYR A 235 -8.94 11.61 -6.23
CA TYR A 235 -7.63 12.10 -5.80
C TYR A 235 -6.53 11.34 -6.52
N SER A 236 -5.46 12.04 -6.91
CA SER A 236 -4.27 11.42 -7.48
C SER A 236 -2.99 11.93 -6.81
N ALA A 237 -2.19 11.02 -6.28
CA ALA A 237 -0.85 11.29 -5.79
C ALA A 237 0.19 11.08 -6.88
N SER A 238 1.33 11.76 -6.77
CA SER A 238 2.41 11.67 -7.76
C SER A 238 3.79 11.83 -7.16
N TRP A 239 4.76 11.26 -7.86
CA TRP A 239 6.20 11.46 -7.62
C TRP A 239 6.68 12.89 -7.90
N ASP A 240 5.80 13.75 -8.46
CA ASP A 240 6.02 15.20 -8.54
C ASP A 240 5.78 15.95 -7.23
N ARG A 241 5.55 15.23 -6.12
CA ARG A 241 5.39 15.76 -4.75
C ARG A 241 4.06 16.47 -4.50
N SER A 242 3.15 16.43 -5.47
CA SER A 242 1.80 16.97 -5.36
C SER A 242 0.74 15.88 -5.30
N PHE A 243 -0.42 16.22 -4.74
CA PHE A 243 -1.67 15.56 -5.13
C PHE A 243 -2.56 16.52 -5.94
N LYS A 244 -3.47 15.94 -6.73
CA LYS A 244 -4.49 16.69 -7.47
C LYS A 244 -5.88 16.16 -7.16
N VAL A 245 -6.85 17.05 -7.27
CA VAL A 245 -8.26 16.79 -7.00
C VAL A 245 -9.04 16.96 -8.30
N TRP A 246 -9.81 15.93 -8.68
CA TRP A 246 -10.53 15.87 -9.95
C TRP A 246 -12.03 15.68 -9.71
N ARG A 247 -12.87 16.48 -10.37
CA ARG A 247 -14.31 16.23 -10.38
C ARG A 247 -14.66 15.17 -11.42
N ILE A 248 -15.32 14.11 -10.99
CA ILE A 248 -15.62 12.93 -11.83
C ILE A 248 -16.70 13.21 -12.88
N SER A 249 -17.64 14.11 -12.60
CA SER A 249 -18.78 14.41 -13.48
C SER A 249 -18.37 15.12 -14.77
N ASP A 250 -17.46 16.10 -14.69
CA ASP A 250 -16.99 16.90 -15.83
C ASP A 250 -15.49 16.75 -16.15
N SER A 251 -14.79 15.83 -15.47
CA SER A 251 -13.37 15.51 -15.67
C SER A 251 -12.38 16.66 -15.43
N LYS A 252 -12.78 17.71 -14.69
CA LYS A 252 -11.93 18.88 -14.43
C LYS A 252 -10.99 18.68 -13.24
N CYS A 253 -9.76 19.16 -13.38
CA CYS A 253 -8.87 19.41 -12.25
C CYS A 253 -9.42 20.60 -11.44
N LEU A 254 -9.75 20.38 -10.17
CA LEU A 254 -10.18 21.43 -9.24
C LEU A 254 -8.99 22.08 -8.55
N GLU A 255 -8.04 21.26 -8.09
CA GLU A 255 -6.91 21.69 -7.27
C GLU A 255 -5.63 20.91 -7.61
N SER A 256 -4.50 21.55 -7.33
CA SER A 256 -3.16 20.93 -7.31
C SER A 256 -2.45 21.44 -6.07
N VAL A 257 -2.15 20.54 -5.14
CA VAL A 257 -1.58 20.87 -3.83
C VAL A 257 -0.18 20.31 -3.75
N GLN A 258 0.81 21.18 -3.57
CA GLN A 258 2.17 20.78 -3.23
C GLN A 258 2.14 20.25 -1.80
N ALA A 259 2.27 18.92 -1.66
CA ALA A 259 1.93 18.25 -0.42
C ALA A 259 3.17 17.95 0.43
N HIS A 260 4.27 17.61 -0.24
CA HIS A 260 5.44 16.97 0.34
C HIS A 260 6.73 17.51 -0.24
N ASP A 261 7.83 17.26 0.47
CA ASP A 261 9.17 17.68 0.04
C ASP A 261 9.84 16.60 -0.83
N ASP A 262 9.29 15.38 -0.82
CA ASP A 262 9.57 14.38 -1.85
C ASP A 262 8.33 13.60 -2.33
N ALA A 263 8.55 12.47 -3.03
CA ALA A 263 7.54 11.79 -3.82
C ALA A 263 6.35 11.30 -2.97
N VAL A 264 5.12 11.70 -3.33
CA VAL A 264 3.91 11.18 -2.69
C VAL A 264 3.68 9.76 -3.22
N ASN A 265 3.72 8.76 -2.34
CA ASN A 265 3.57 7.36 -2.71
C ASN A 265 2.13 6.88 -2.59
N SER A 266 1.36 7.44 -1.65
CA SER A 266 -0.01 7.01 -1.37
C SER A 266 -0.91 8.19 -0.97
N VAL A 267 -2.17 8.12 -1.37
CA VAL A 267 -3.25 9.01 -0.92
C VAL A 267 -4.47 8.16 -0.60
N VAL A 268 -5.14 8.47 0.51
CA VAL A 268 -6.43 7.85 0.89
C VAL A 268 -7.42 8.92 1.36
N SER A 269 -8.64 8.88 0.84
CA SER A 269 -9.77 9.63 1.41
C SER A 269 -10.37 8.85 2.56
N SER A 270 -10.69 9.53 3.66
CA SER A 270 -11.55 9.00 4.72
C SER A 270 -12.99 9.49 4.55
N PHE A 271 -13.85 9.18 5.50
CA PHE A 271 -15.18 9.78 5.61
C PHE A 271 -15.09 11.30 5.84
N GLY A 272 -16.05 12.03 5.30
CA GLY A 272 -16.13 13.49 5.43
C GLY A 272 -15.09 14.22 4.58
N GLU A 273 -14.49 15.26 5.16
CA GLU A 273 -13.64 16.22 4.43
C GLU A 273 -12.12 15.99 4.63
N LEU A 274 -11.71 14.79 5.07
CA LEU A 274 -10.30 14.47 5.32
C LEU A 274 -9.68 13.55 4.26
N ILE A 275 -8.46 13.91 3.82
CA ILE A 275 -7.57 13.04 3.05
C ILE A 275 -6.21 12.93 3.73
N PHE A 276 -5.53 11.81 3.52
CA PHE A 276 -4.21 11.53 4.07
C PHE A 276 -3.23 11.24 2.94
N THR A 277 -2.03 11.81 3.02
CA THR A 277 -0.95 11.59 2.03
C THR A 277 0.30 11.06 2.71
N GLY A 278 0.92 10.04 2.11
CA GLY A 278 2.15 9.41 2.59
C GLY A 278 3.27 9.52 1.55
N SER A 279 4.48 9.85 2.01
CA SER A 279 5.57 10.31 1.15
C SER A 279 6.92 9.66 1.45
N ALA A 280 7.79 9.69 0.43
CA ALA A 280 9.20 9.34 0.54
C ALA A 280 9.98 10.25 1.52
N ASP A 281 9.46 11.44 1.86
CA ASP A 281 10.01 12.31 2.91
C ASP A 281 9.79 11.81 4.36
N GLY A 282 9.21 10.61 4.52
CA GLY A 282 8.97 9.98 5.81
C GLY A 282 7.82 10.59 6.61
N THR A 283 6.98 11.42 5.98
CA THR A 283 5.80 12.01 6.63
C THR A 283 4.48 11.46 6.12
N VAL A 284 3.50 11.44 7.03
CA VAL A 284 2.07 11.34 6.73
C VAL A 284 1.42 12.67 7.10
N LYS A 285 0.72 13.29 6.14
CA LYS A 285 0.02 14.58 6.34
C LYS A 285 -1.49 14.41 6.21
N VAL A 286 -2.23 15.15 7.03
CA VAL A 286 -3.70 15.23 7.00
C VAL A 286 -4.09 16.54 6.32
N TRP A 287 -4.99 16.47 5.34
CA TRP A 287 -5.53 17.64 4.68
C TRP A 287 -7.02 17.70 4.89
N LYS A 288 -7.51 18.87 5.26
CA LYS A 288 -8.92 19.13 5.46
C LYS A 288 -9.44 19.93 4.28
N ARG A 289 -10.54 19.47 3.71
CA ARG A 289 -11.27 20.14 2.64
C ARG A 289 -12.21 21.16 3.28
N GLU A 290 -12.00 22.45 3.04
CA GLU A 290 -12.74 23.53 3.70
C GLU A 290 -13.35 24.51 2.69
N LEU A 291 -14.56 24.99 2.97
CA LEU A 291 -15.22 26.01 2.16
C LEU A 291 -14.64 27.41 2.47
N LEU A 292 -13.77 27.91 1.59
CA LEU A 292 -13.22 29.27 1.68
C LEU A 292 -14.02 30.24 0.79
N ARG A 293 -13.89 31.56 1.01
CA ARG A 293 -14.58 32.61 0.22
C ARG A 293 -14.33 32.55 -1.30
N LYS A 294 -13.29 31.82 -1.75
CA LYS A 294 -12.91 31.65 -3.16
C LYS A 294 -13.19 30.22 -3.68
N GLY A 295 -14.04 29.46 -2.99
CA GLY A 295 -14.35 28.05 -3.27
C GLY A 295 -13.75 27.08 -2.24
N THR A 296 -14.17 25.82 -2.32
CA THR A 296 -13.63 24.75 -1.48
C THR A 296 -12.16 24.47 -1.81
N LYS A 297 -11.32 24.29 -0.79
CA LYS A 297 -9.90 23.93 -0.95
C LYS A 297 -9.41 22.94 0.10
N HIS A 298 -8.35 22.22 -0.21
CA HIS A 298 -7.61 21.42 0.77
C HIS A 298 -6.52 22.25 1.45
N THR A 299 -6.61 22.37 2.78
CA THR A 299 -5.62 22.99 3.67
C THR A 299 -4.88 21.90 4.44
N LEU A 300 -3.60 22.11 4.73
CA LEU A 300 -2.84 21.22 5.62
C LEU A 300 -3.37 21.43 7.04
N ASP A 301 -3.90 20.37 7.65
CA ASP A 301 -4.32 20.38 9.05
C ASP A 301 -3.09 20.14 9.94
N GLN A 302 -2.42 18.99 9.76
CA GLN A 302 -1.22 18.65 10.52
C GLN A 302 -0.35 17.57 9.84
N THR A 303 0.88 17.42 10.33
CA THR A 303 1.73 16.25 10.04
C THR A 303 1.53 15.21 11.13
N LEU A 304 0.87 14.11 10.78
CA LEU A 304 0.35 13.08 11.70
C LEU A 304 1.41 12.05 12.13
N ILE A 305 2.32 11.73 11.21
CA ILE A 305 3.47 10.86 11.43
C ILE A 305 4.68 11.52 10.77
N LYS A 306 5.83 11.47 11.46
CA LYS A 306 7.14 11.83 10.93
C LYS A 306 8.14 10.78 11.40
N GLN A 307 8.84 10.17 10.47
CA GLN A 307 9.81 9.09 10.66
C GLN A 307 10.96 9.26 9.65
N GLU A 308 12.09 8.61 9.87
CA GLU A 308 13.25 8.69 8.96
C GLU A 308 13.05 7.85 7.68
N CYS A 309 12.26 6.77 7.78
CA CYS A 309 11.98 5.85 6.68
C CYS A 309 10.83 6.33 5.80
N ALA A 310 10.95 6.12 4.50
CA ALA A 310 9.94 6.50 3.51
C ALA A 310 8.59 5.80 3.78
N VAL A 311 7.49 6.55 3.72
CA VAL A 311 6.14 6.00 3.75
C VAL A 311 5.78 5.53 2.35
N THR A 312 5.40 4.26 2.21
CA THR A 312 5.23 3.57 0.93
C THR A 312 3.77 3.32 0.56
N ALA A 313 2.90 3.11 1.56
CA ALA A 313 1.48 2.80 1.39
C ALA A 313 0.65 3.31 2.58
N LEU A 314 -0.63 3.61 2.34
CA LEU A 314 -1.61 3.96 3.35
C LEU A 314 -2.87 3.09 3.19
N ALA A 315 -3.53 2.76 4.30
CA ALA A 315 -4.88 2.18 4.31
C ALA A 315 -5.66 2.67 5.55
N ILE A 316 -6.99 2.64 5.49
CA ILE A 316 -7.86 3.02 6.60
C ILE A 316 -8.79 1.85 6.94
N ILE A 317 -8.70 1.35 8.18
CA ILE A 317 -9.78 0.52 8.74
C ILE A 317 -10.85 1.48 9.27
N THR A 318 -12.10 1.24 8.89
CA THR A 318 -13.26 2.06 9.24
C THR A 318 -14.15 1.43 10.32
N SER A 319 -14.23 0.10 10.36
CA SER A 319 -14.95 -0.64 11.41
C SER A 319 -14.18 -0.63 12.74
N SER A 320 -14.89 -0.77 13.86
CA SER A 320 -14.29 -0.87 15.20
C SER A 320 -13.46 0.35 15.62
N GLY A 321 -13.90 1.54 15.18
CA GLY A 321 -13.22 2.82 15.38
C GLY A 321 -12.23 3.11 14.24
N PRO A 322 -12.28 4.25 13.56
CA PRO A 322 -11.44 4.47 12.38
C PRO A 322 -9.95 4.60 12.76
N ALA A 323 -9.05 3.99 11.99
CA ALA A 323 -7.60 4.25 12.08
C ALA A 323 -6.93 4.23 10.71
N LEU A 324 -5.92 5.10 10.56
CA LEU A 324 -5.01 5.12 9.43
C LEU A 324 -3.77 4.27 9.76
N TYR A 325 -3.37 3.45 8.80
CA TYR A 325 -2.14 2.66 8.81
C TYR A 325 -1.22 3.18 7.72
N CYS A 326 0.08 3.26 8.02
CA CYS A 326 1.10 3.56 7.04
C CYS A 326 2.18 2.47 7.01
N GLY A 327 2.46 1.97 5.82
CA GLY A 327 3.55 1.05 5.55
C GLY A 327 4.85 1.83 5.32
N SER A 328 5.95 1.30 5.83
CA SER A 328 7.25 1.95 5.82
C SER A 328 8.31 1.10 5.10
N SER A 329 9.34 1.77 4.57
CA SER A 329 10.45 1.14 3.84
C SER A 329 11.35 0.24 4.70
N ASP A 330 11.28 0.34 6.03
CA ASP A 330 11.94 -0.56 7.00
C ASP A 330 11.13 -1.83 7.32
N GLY A 331 9.90 -1.95 6.79
CA GLY A 331 8.99 -3.07 7.10
C GLY A 331 8.05 -2.82 8.28
N LEU A 332 8.14 -1.67 8.95
CA LEU A 332 7.22 -1.28 10.02
C LEU A 332 5.85 -0.85 9.45
N ILE A 333 4.78 -1.10 10.22
CA ILE A 333 3.45 -0.56 9.97
C ILE A 333 3.07 0.33 11.16
N THR A 334 3.13 1.64 11.01
CA THR A 334 2.72 2.58 12.06
C THR A 334 1.24 2.94 11.88
N TYR A 335 0.48 3.09 12.96
CA TYR A 335 -0.93 3.46 12.89
C TYR A 335 -1.30 4.61 13.84
N ARG A 336 -2.40 5.28 13.50
CA ARG A 336 -3.02 6.38 14.25
C ARG A 336 -4.53 6.23 14.22
N GLU A 337 -5.17 6.33 15.37
CA GLU A 337 -6.62 6.34 15.46
C GLU A 337 -7.18 7.68 14.96
N LEU A 338 -8.25 7.67 14.18
CA LEU A 338 -8.86 8.88 13.60
C LEU A 338 -9.97 9.45 14.50
N ALA A 339 -9.77 9.35 15.82
CA ALA A 339 -10.51 10.11 16.81
C ALA A 339 -10.16 11.61 16.72
N LYS A 340 -10.88 12.46 17.47
CA LYS A 340 -10.87 13.93 17.32
C LYS A 340 -9.50 14.62 17.41
N ASP A 341 -8.49 13.98 17.99
CA ASP A 341 -7.17 14.53 18.28
C ASP A 341 -6.00 13.75 17.62
N PHE A 342 -6.29 12.63 16.96
CA PHE A 342 -5.30 11.68 16.43
C PHE A 342 -4.21 11.22 17.42
N SER A 343 -4.46 11.32 18.74
CA SER A 343 -3.40 11.16 19.75
C SER A 343 -2.97 9.72 19.96
N GLN A 344 -3.88 8.76 19.75
CA GLN A 344 -3.63 7.35 19.95
C GLN A 344 -3.06 6.68 18.71
N GLY A 345 -2.13 5.75 18.91
CA GLY A 345 -1.48 5.01 17.85
C GLY A 345 -0.44 4.03 18.37
N GLY A 346 0.15 3.29 17.44
CA GLY A 346 1.16 2.27 17.75
C GLY A 346 1.87 1.81 16.49
N ALA A 347 2.58 0.69 16.58
CA ALA A 347 3.26 0.09 15.45
C ALA A 347 3.16 -1.44 15.46
N LEU A 348 2.97 -2.04 14.29
CA LEU A 348 2.90 -3.47 14.06
C LEU A 348 4.21 -3.92 13.41
N LYS A 349 4.85 -4.94 13.99
CA LYS A 349 6.06 -5.57 13.47
C LYS A 349 5.70 -6.97 12.97
N GLY A 350 5.85 -7.21 11.67
CA GLY A 350 5.62 -8.52 11.06
C GLY A 350 6.45 -8.77 9.81
N HIS A 351 6.70 -7.72 9.02
CA HIS A 351 7.56 -7.82 7.84
C HIS A 351 9.04 -7.63 8.16
N LYS A 352 9.89 -8.30 7.38
CA LYS A 352 11.36 -8.23 7.48
C LYS A 352 11.99 -7.20 6.55
N LEU A 353 11.24 -6.76 5.54
CA LEU A 353 11.63 -5.78 4.53
C LEU A 353 10.46 -4.82 4.26
N ALA A 354 10.74 -3.74 3.53
CA ALA A 354 9.80 -2.70 3.11
C ALA A 354 8.36 -3.21 2.86
N VAL A 355 7.39 -2.62 3.56
CA VAL A 355 5.98 -2.74 3.19
C VAL A 355 5.81 -2.01 1.85
N LEU A 356 5.09 -2.60 0.89
CA LEU A 356 4.93 -2.06 -0.47
C LEU A 356 3.48 -1.78 -0.86
N CYS A 357 2.54 -2.36 -0.12
CA CYS A 357 1.10 -2.14 -0.23
C CYS A 357 0.39 -2.43 1.10
N LEU A 358 -0.69 -1.71 1.34
CA LEU A 358 -1.67 -1.94 2.39
C LEU A 358 -3.04 -1.95 1.74
N GLU A 359 -3.96 -2.78 2.23
CA GLU A 359 -5.39 -2.71 1.89
C GLU A 359 -6.20 -3.10 3.13
N ALA A 360 -7.40 -2.54 3.30
CA ALA A 360 -8.24 -2.78 4.48
C ALA A 360 -9.63 -3.30 4.06
N ALA A 361 -10.18 -4.26 4.80
CA ALA A 361 -11.51 -4.79 4.55
C ALA A 361 -12.16 -5.29 5.85
N GLY A 362 -13.30 -4.72 6.23
CA GLY A 362 -13.85 -4.91 7.57
C GLY A 362 -12.82 -4.55 8.65
N SER A 363 -12.69 -5.40 9.66
CA SER A 363 -11.70 -5.25 10.74
C SER A 363 -10.29 -5.70 10.37
N PHE A 364 -10.04 -6.07 9.11
CA PHE A 364 -8.75 -6.59 8.65
C PHE A 364 -7.88 -5.53 7.97
N LEU A 365 -6.57 -5.62 8.24
CA LEU A 365 -5.51 -5.01 7.45
C LEU A 365 -4.70 -6.10 6.76
N PHE A 366 -4.53 -5.98 5.45
CA PHE A 366 -3.69 -6.83 4.62
C PHE A 366 -2.44 -6.04 4.24
N THR A 367 -1.26 -6.58 4.54
CA THR A 367 0.02 -5.89 4.31
C THR A 367 0.93 -6.74 3.45
N GLY A 368 1.35 -6.22 2.29
CA GLY A 368 2.25 -6.90 1.36
C GLY A 368 3.64 -6.27 1.36
N SER A 369 4.69 -7.09 1.28
CA SER A 369 6.08 -6.65 1.47
C SER A 369 7.04 -7.15 0.39
N ALA A 370 8.19 -6.47 0.32
CA ALA A 370 9.41 -6.93 -0.35
C ALA A 370 9.94 -8.27 0.18
N ASP A 371 9.56 -8.69 1.39
CA ASP A 371 9.88 -10.02 1.94
C ASP A 371 9.07 -11.18 1.33
N LYS A 372 8.24 -10.88 0.32
CA LYS A 372 7.42 -11.83 -0.48
C LYS A 372 6.22 -12.41 0.29
N THR A 373 5.95 -11.92 1.50
CA THR A 373 4.83 -12.37 2.32
C THR A 373 3.68 -11.36 2.31
N ILE A 374 2.51 -11.82 2.76
CA ILE A 374 1.36 -10.97 3.09
C ILE A 374 0.98 -11.26 4.53
N CYS A 375 1.08 -10.27 5.43
CA CYS A 375 0.54 -10.43 6.78
C CYS A 375 -0.94 -10.02 6.80
N ILE A 376 -1.73 -10.79 7.55
CA ILE A 376 -3.14 -10.52 7.84
C ILE A 376 -3.25 -10.14 9.31
N TRP A 377 -3.74 -8.93 9.58
CA TRP A 377 -4.01 -8.44 10.92
C TRP A 377 -5.50 -8.25 11.10
N ARG A 378 -6.07 -8.70 12.22
CA ARG A 378 -7.41 -8.28 12.67
C ARG A 378 -7.27 -7.25 13.78
N ARG A 379 -8.13 -6.24 13.72
CA ARG A 379 -8.23 -5.21 14.74
C ARG A 379 -9.51 -5.34 15.54
N ASP A 380 -9.35 -5.60 16.83
CA ASP A 380 -10.43 -5.70 17.81
C ASP A 380 -10.29 -4.51 18.78
N GLY A 381 -10.96 -3.40 18.48
CA GLY A 381 -10.78 -2.13 19.19
C GLY A 381 -9.39 -1.53 18.93
N SER A 382 -8.59 -1.31 19.98
CA SER A 382 -7.19 -0.87 19.86
C SER A 382 -6.18 -2.02 19.73
N VAL A 383 -6.63 -3.28 19.86
CA VAL A 383 -5.77 -4.47 19.82
C VAL A 383 -5.62 -4.98 18.39
N HIS A 384 -4.39 -5.32 17.99
CA HIS A 384 -4.06 -5.88 16.68
C HIS A 384 -3.49 -7.28 16.84
N THR A 385 -4.13 -8.26 16.19
CA THR A 385 -3.70 -9.66 16.22
C THR A 385 -3.25 -10.07 14.82
N ASN A 386 -2.02 -10.58 14.68
CA ASN A 386 -1.59 -11.23 13.44
C ASN A 386 -2.28 -12.60 13.36
N ILE A 387 -3.15 -12.80 12.36
CA ILE A 387 -3.91 -14.04 12.19
C ILE A 387 -3.20 -14.99 11.23
N SER A 388 -2.49 -14.47 10.24
CA SER A 388 -1.80 -15.31 9.25
C SER A 388 -0.71 -14.56 8.52
N VAL A 389 0.26 -15.31 8.01
CA VAL A 389 1.27 -14.86 7.07
C VAL A 389 1.16 -15.73 5.82
N LEU A 390 0.58 -15.18 4.76
CA LEU A 390 0.45 -15.87 3.48
C LEU A 390 1.81 -15.88 2.78
N THR A 391 2.21 -17.06 2.31
CA THR A 391 3.50 -17.29 1.64
C THR A 391 3.29 -18.05 0.33
N GLY A 392 4.21 -17.87 -0.63
CA GLY A 392 4.15 -18.57 -1.93
C GLY A 392 4.44 -17.68 -3.14
N HIS A 393 4.51 -16.35 -2.97
CA HIS A 393 5.12 -15.47 -3.97
C HIS A 393 6.64 -15.67 -3.98
N THR A 394 7.25 -15.61 -5.17
CA THR A 394 8.70 -15.75 -5.34
C THR A 394 9.42 -14.41 -5.45
N GLY A 395 8.65 -13.31 -5.56
CA GLY A 395 9.11 -11.93 -5.58
C GLY A 395 8.27 -10.98 -4.69
N PRO A 396 8.68 -9.71 -4.57
CA PRO A 396 7.98 -8.70 -3.78
C PRO A 396 6.49 -8.55 -4.10
N VAL A 397 5.63 -8.56 -3.08
CA VAL A 397 4.20 -8.27 -3.22
C VAL A 397 4.03 -6.76 -3.34
N LYS A 398 3.64 -6.27 -4.53
CA LYS A 398 3.64 -4.84 -4.85
C LYS A 398 2.27 -4.19 -4.72
N CYS A 399 1.18 -4.95 -4.84
CA CYS A 399 -0.18 -4.42 -4.75
C CYS A 399 -1.13 -5.48 -4.21
N LEU A 400 -2.21 -5.00 -3.57
CA LEU A 400 -3.30 -5.81 -3.06
C LEU A 400 -4.62 -5.23 -3.60
N ALA A 401 -5.65 -6.07 -3.67
CA ALA A 401 -7.05 -5.66 -3.76
C ALA A 401 -7.87 -6.69 -2.97
N VAL A 402 -8.94 -6.25 -2.31
CA VAL A 402 -9.78 -7.14 -1.50
C VAL A 402 -11.25 -6.94 -1.88
N GLU A 403 -11.97 -8.04 -2.06
CA GLU A 403 -13.41 -8.06 -2.32
C GLU A 403 -14.11 -8.97 -1.29
N LYS A 404 -15.35 -8.65 -0.91
CA LYS A 404 -16.17 -9.52 -0.06
C LYS A 404 -16.64 -10.71 -0.89
N ASP A 405 -16.45 -11.92 -0.38
CA ASP A 405 -17.05 -13.12 -0.96
C ASP A 405 -18.58 -13.05 -0.76
N LEU A 406 -19.31 -12.98 -1.88
CA LEU A 406 -20.77 -12.89 -1.89
C LEU A 406 -21.45 -14.27 -1.94
N GLU A 407 -20.72 -15.33 -2.31
CA GLU A 407 -21.24 -16.69 -2.39
C GLU A 407 -21.16 -17.45 -1.05
N ALA A 408 -20.35 -16.94 -0.11
CA ALA A 408 -20.23 -17.45 1.26
C ALA A 408 -21.49 -17.16 2.12
N LYS A 409 -22.59 -17.90 1.86
CA LYS A 409 -23.93 -17.72 2.47
C LYS A 409 -24.02 -17.83 4.01
N LYS A 410 -22.94 -18.25 4.70
CA LYS A 410 -22.92 -18.48 6.16
C LYS A 410 -21.68 -17.92 6.88
N GLU A 411 -20.64 -17.51 6.16
CA GLU A 411 -19.40 -17.00 6.75
C GLU A 411 -19.02 -15.68 6.08
N GLN A 412 -18.67 -14.67 6.88
CA GLN A 412 -18.05 -13.47 6.33
C GLN A 412 -16.63 -13.83 5.87
N ARG A 413 -16.41 -13.76 4.55
CA ARG A 413 -15.16 -14.16 3.90
C ARG A 413 -14.71 -13.10 2.91
N TRP A 414 -13.40 -13.00 2.75
CA TRP A 414 -12.74 -12.03 1.90
C TRP A 414 -11.92 -12.77 0.83
N ILE A 415 -12.03 -12.31 -0.42
CA ILE A 415 -11.16 -12.72 -1.51
C ILE A 415 -10.06 -11.67 -1.60
N VAL A 416 -8.83 -12.09 -1.31
CA VAL A 416 -7.64 -11.24 -1.38
C VAL A 416 -6.91 -11.54 -2.67
N TYR A 417 -6.63 -10.50 -3.46
CA TYR A 417 -5.81 -10.57 -4.66
C TYR A 417 -4.46 -9.90 -4.38
N SER A 418 -3.35 -10.60 -4.64
CA SER A 418 -2.00 -10.08 -4.40
C SER A 418 -1.16 -10.10 -5.68
N GLY A 419 -0.76 -8.93 -6.15
CA GLY A 419 0.03 -8.75 -7.35
C GLY A 419 1.51 -8.56 -7.00
N SER A 420 2.37 -9.35 -7.64
CA SER A 420 3.80 -9.42 -7.32
C SER A 420 4.70 -9.08 -8.50
N LEU A 421 5.93 -8.70 -8.17
CA LEU A 421 7.01 -8.58 -9.15
C LEU A 421 7.50 -9.96 -9.67
N ASP A 422 6.98 -11.09 -9.16
CA ASP A 422 7.15 -12.40 -9.78
C ASP A 422 6.26 -12.65 -11.01
N LYS A 423 5.56 -11.62 -11.51
CA LYS A 423 4.64 -11.68 -12.67
C LYS A 423 3.37 -12.53 -12.43
N SER A 424 3.08 -12.86 -11.17
CA SER A 424 1.83 -13.53 -10.78
C SER A 424 0.90 -12.62 -9.98
N VAL A 425 -0.40 -12.90 -10.11
CA VAL A 425 -1.40 -12.55 -9.10
C VAL A 425 -1.83 -13.83 -8.38
N LYS A 426 -1.82 -13.83 -7.05
CA LYS A 426 -2.39 -14.92 -6.24
C LYS A 426 -3.74 -14.50 -5.68
N VAL A 427 -4.62 -15.47 -5.55
CA VAL A 427 -6.00 -15.29 -5.08
C VAL A 427 -6.18 -16.15 -3.84
N TRP A 428 -6.53 -15.52 -2.73
CA TRP A 428 -6.60 -16.15 -1.42
C TRP A 428 -8.01 -16.02 -0.85
N SER A 429 -8.44 -17.07 -0.16
CA SER A 429 -9.63 -17.06 0.69
C SER A 429 -9.21 -16.72 2.11
N VAL A 430 -9.91 -15.80 2.77
CA VAL A 430 -9.65 -15.38 4.15
C VAL A 430 -10.99 -15.33 4.89
N SER A 431 -11.26 -16.26 5.80
CA SER A 431 -12.46 -16.23 6.65
C SER A 431 -12.28 -15.23 7.82
N GLU A 432 -13.32 -14.45 8.11
CA GLU A 432 -13.33 -13.49 9.23
C GLU A 432 -13.27 -14.19 10.60
N PHE A 433 -13.90 -15.37 10.66
CA PHE A 433 -13.89 -16.25 11.82
C PHE A 433 -13.06 -17.49 11.49
N PRO A 434 -12.00 -17.80 12.26
CA PRO A 434 -11.48 -19.17 12.26
C PRO A 434 -12.58 -20.06 12.84
N GLN A 435 -12.99 -21.11 12.12
CA GLN A 435 -13.81 -22.14 12.74
C GLN A 435 -13.01 -22.73 13.91
N VAL A 436 -13.53 -22.55 15.13
CA VAL A 436 -13.03 -23.25 16.30
C VAL A 436 -13.47 -24.70 16.14
N GLY A 437 -12.64 -25.48 15.44
CA GLY A 437 -12.85 -26.91 15.27
C GLY A 437 -12.87 -27.55 16.64
N THR A 438 -14.06 -27.96 17.11
CA THR A 438 -14.23 -28.68 18.36
C THR A 438 -13.59 -30.06 18.18
N MET A 439 -12.30 -30.17 18.51
CA MET A 439 -11.59 -31.44 18.69
C MET A 439 -12.14 -32.15 19.94
N GLN A 440 -13.40 -32.57 19.88
CA GLN A 440 -13.91 -33.62 20.74
C GLN A 440 -13.25 -34.93 20.29
N SER A 441 -12.07 -35.16 20.88
CA SER A 441 -11.41 -36.46 20.86
C SER A 441 -12.40 -37.52 21.31
N LYS A 442 -12.90 -38.32 20.38
CA LYS A 442 -13.53 -39.60 20.68
C LYS A 442 -12.45 -40.60 21.11
N HIS A 443 -11.87 -40.40 22.29
CA HIS A 443 -11.26 -41.50 23.03
C HIS A 443 -12.37 -42.40 23.56
N GLN A 444 -12.94 -43.19 22.65
CA GLN A 444 -13.78 -44.32 23.00
C GLN A 444 -12.86 -45.45 23.46
N HIS A 445 -12.32 -45.33 24.68
CA HIS A 445 -11.66 -46.45 25.35
C HIS A 445 -12.73 -47.47 25.73
N GLN A 446 -12.97 -48.39 24.81
CA GLN A 446 -13.74 -49.60 25.02
C GLN A 446 -12.95 -50.51 25.98
N VAL A 447 -13.16 -50.33 27.29
CA VAL A 447 -12.64 -51.25 28.30
C VAL A 447 -13.61 -52.42 28.40
N SER A 448 -13.23 -53.54 27.79
CA SER A 448 -13.92 -54.82 27.95
C SER A 448 -13.71 -55.35 29.38
N TYR A 449 -14.81 -55.47 30.13
CA TYR A 449 -14.89 -56.32 31.31
C TYR A 449 -15.92 -57.41 31.05
N ASP A 450 -15.42 -58.62 30.78
CA ASP A 450 -16.20 -59.84 30.83
C ASP A 450 -16.40 -60.28 32.28
N THR A 451 -17.33 -61.23 32.45
CA THR A 451 -17.48 -62.17 33.56
C THR A 451 -18.40 -61.77 34.73
N GLU A 452 -19.65 -62.19 34.55
CA GLU A 452 -20.48 -62.94 35.51
C GLU A 452 -21.23 -62.25 36.67
N SER A 453 -22.51 -62.62 36.71
CA SER A 453 -23.54 -62.24 37.68
C SER A 453 -23.67 -63.26 38.81
N PHE A 454 -23.93 -62.78 40.04
CA PHE A 454 -24.63 -63.55 41.07
C PHE A 454 -25.70 -62.67 41.76
N PRO A 455 -26.89 -63.22 42.12
CA PRO A 455 -28.01 -62.47 42.68
C PRO A 455 -28.16 -62.60 44.21
N CYS A 456 -29.19 -61.92 44.75
CA CYS A 456 -29.63 -61.94 46.17
C CYS A 456 -28.68 -61.21 47.16
N ASP A 457 -29.14 -60.57 48.24
CA ASP A 457 -30.50 -60.47 48.79
C ASP A 457 -30.65 -59.22 49.68
N GLY A 458 -31.90 -58.91 50.07
CA GLY A 458 -32.14 -58.47 51.44
C GLY A 458 -32.19 -56.97 51.81
N SER A 459 -33.41 -56.56 52.18
CA SER A 459 -33.74 -55.62 53.25
C SER A 459 -33.73 -54.10 53.01
N SER A 460 -34.89 -53.53 53.33
CA SER A 460 -35.18 -52.10 53.48
C SER A 460 -34.56 -51.50 54.73
N THR A 461 -34.26 -50.19 54.71
CA THR A 461 -34.85 -49.28 55.72
C THR A 461 -34.75 -47.81 55.30
N SER A 462 -35.85 -47.10 55.47
CA SER A 462 -35.94 -45.64 55.43
C SER A 462 -35.53 -45.03 56.78
N ILE A 463 -34.78 -43.93 56.79
CA ILE A 463 -34.77 -42.97 57.91
C ILE A 463 -34.51 -41.55 57.39
N THR A 464 -35.13 -40.58 58.05
CA THR A 464 -35.20 -39.17 57.66
C THR A 464 -34.49 -38.28 58.68
N SER A 465 -33.56 -37.43 58.25
CA SER A 465 -33.27 -36.11 58.84
C SER A 465 -32.43 -35.32 57.82
N GLN A 466 -32.82 -34.13 57.36
CA GLN A 466 -33.02 -32.83 58.01
C GLN A 466 -31.76 -32.15 58.59
N HIS A 467 -31.60 -30.90 58.14
CA HIS A 467 -30.74 -29.81 58.62
C HIS A 467 -29.24 -29.82 58.34
N GLY A 468 -28.76 -28.69 57.79
CA GLY A 468 -27.34 -28.44 57.51
C GLY A 468 -27.10 -27.31 56.49
N THR A 469 -27.77 -26.15 56.64
CA THR A 469 -27.49 -24.97 55.80
C THR A 469 -26.13 -24.36 56.14
N TYR A 470 -25.30 -24.14 55.12
CA TYR A 470 -24.75 -22.82 54.75
C TYR A 470 -24.32 -22.82 53.28
#